data_AF-A0A1G4EIT1-F1
#
_entry.id   AF-A0A1G4EIT1-F1
#
_cell.length_a   1.000
_cell.length_b   1.000
_cell.length_c   1.000
_cell.angle_alpha   90.00
_cell.angle_beta   90.00
_cell.angle_gamma   90.00
#
_symmetry.space_group_name_H-M   'P 1'
#
loop_
_entity.id
_entity.type
_entity.pdbx_description
1 polymer ?
#
loop_
_entity_poly.entity_id
_entity_poly.type
_entity_poly.pdbx_seq_one_letter_code
_entity_poly.pdbx_strand_id
1 'polypeptide(L)'
;MGYTTNYNFASNTHEYKKVLDSYASNSYSNYDRICNSIISQSDINQSYDVSDACRRVMGYLRHIAQNGSSKDSVNKCKYLYYWLYYDLLAYRTHHSYPLKLYKKLLELYKQFDNYPHLCNNYVKEIENIKLVNAYKLVQLYSTFRNDPSTSSKCYCVCAKKCYELYKMFAGDCHNTKDEDLCYELENFKYIYDRNMLSVGLCNDAPITLDSVKPNVPRSPIVFPLMLALAMHSLLFILYKFTPIASSLKRRKLRKKINYGNEYMEQHEHSHIPSTSNMASTIPYYLLSYSYNQDT
;
A
#
# COMPACT_ATOMS: atom_id res chain seq x y z
N MET A 1 3.91 4.09 10.69
CA MET A 1 3.20 3.57 9.49
C MET A 1 4.27 3.04 8.56
N GLY A 2 4.29 1.73 8.30
CA GLY A 2 5.30 1.11 7.42
C GLY A 2 4.94 1.26 5.93
N TYR A 3 5.94 1.22 5.07
CA TYR A 3 5.78 1.22 3.62
C TYR A 3 5.20 -0.13 3.15
N THR A 4 4.27 -0.08 2.20
CA THR A 4 3.81 -1.31 1.51
C THR A 4 4.82 -1.64 0.42
N THR A 5 5.32 -2.87 0.38
CA THR A 5 6.35 -3.35 -0.54
C THR A 5 6.00 -4.75 -1.04
N ASN A 6 6.63 -5.21 -2.11
CA ASN A 6 6.53 -6.60 -2.52
C ASN A 6 7.16 -7.62 -1.54
N TYR A 7 7.88 -7.13 -0.53
CA TYR A 7 8.61 -7.95 0.43
C TYR A 7 8.04 -7.90 1.85
N ASN A 8 6.87 -7.27 2.08
CA ASN A 8 6.30 -7.15 3.43
C ASN A 8 6.10 -8.51 4.14
N PHE A 9 5.94 -9.60 3.38
CA PHE A 9 5.86 -10.96 3.92
C PHE A 9 7.12 -11.39 4.69
N ALA A 10 8.30 -10.83 4.36
CA ALA A 10 9.58 -11.20 4.95
C ALA A 10 9.55 -11.01 6.48
N SER A 11 8.92 -9.94 6.94
CA SER A 11 8.75 -9.64 8.36
C SER A 11 7.97 -10.70 9.13
N ASN A 12 7.08 -11.46 8.47
CA ASN A 12 6.19 -12.46 9.07
C ASN A 12 6.52 -13.90 8.67
N THR A 13 7.65 -14.13 8.00
CA THR A 13 8.09 -15.43 7.49
C THR A 13 8.00 -16.54 8.53
N HIS A 14 8.40 -16.29 9.78
CA HIS A 14 8.32 -17.28 10.85
C HIS A 14 6.89 -17.73 11.14
N GLU A 15 5.95 -16.78 11.27
CA GLU A 15 4.54 -17.11 11.56
C GLU A 15 3.91 -17.83 10.37
N TYR A 16 4.22 -17.37 9.15
CA TYR A 16 3.72 -18.01 7.94
C TYR A 16 4.28 -19.43 7.76
N LYS A 17 5.57 -19.64 8.08
CA LYS A 17 6.20 -20.96 8.08
C LYS A 17 5.54 -21.87 9.09
N LYS A 18 5.30 -21.39 10.32
CA LYS A 18 4.62 -22.16 11.37
C LYS A 18 3.22 -22.62 10.94
N VAL A 19 2.44 -21.74 10.29
CA VAL A 19 1.13 -22.10 9.75
C VAL A 19 1.26 -23.13 8.62
N LEU A 20 2.20 -22.93 7.68
CA LEU A 20 2.46 -23.88 6.60
C LEU A 20 2.88 -25.25 7.15
N ASP A 21 3.78 -25.27 8.13
CA ASP A 21 4.29 -26.48 8.78
C ASP A 21 3.21 -27.24 9.56
N SER A 22 2.17 -26.56 10.05
CA SER A 22 1.06 -27.21 10.74
C SER A 22 0.25 -28.17 9.85
N TYR A 23 0.35 -28.03 8.53
CA TYR A 23 -0.34 -28.88 7.55
C TYR A 23 0.46 -30.11 7.11
N ALA A 24 1.65 -30.33 7.67
CA ALA A 24 2.51 -31.47 7.34
C ALA A 24 1.94 -32.84 7.77
N SER A 25 0.96 -32.86 8.67
CA SER A 25 0.47 -34.07 9.32
C SER A 25 -0.43 -34.93 8.41
N ASN A 26 -0.51 -36.24 8.73
CA ASN A 26 -1.35 -37.21 7.99
C ASN A 26 -2.85 -36.95 8.10
N SER A 27 -3.29 -36.07 9.01
CA SER A 27 -4.69 -35.62 9.10
C SER A 27 -5.16 -34.86 7.85
N TYR A 28 -4.24 -34.45 6.97
CA TYR A 28 -4.54 -33.72 5.73
C TYR A 28 -4.30 -34.56 4.47
N SER A 29 -4.24 -35.89 4.59
CA SER A 29 -3.96 -36.81 3.46
C SER A 29 -4.97 -36.73 2.31
N ASN A 30 -6.13 -36.11 2.53
CA ASN A 30 -7.06 -35.78 1.45
C ASN A 30 -6.44 -34.88 0.37
N TYR A 31 -5.38 -34.12 0.70
CA TYR A 31 -4.66 -33.30 -0.26
C TYR A 31 -3.66 -34.08 -1.10
N ASP A 32 -3.14 -35.22 -0.62
CA ASP A 32 -2.08 -35.99 -1.29
C ASP A 32 -2.45 -36.27 -2.76
N ARG A 33 -3.67 -36.77 -2.99
CA ARG A 33 -4.15 -37.14 -4.33
C ARG A 33 -4.28 -35.97 -5.30
N ILE A 34 -4.27 -34.74 -4.81
CA ILE A 34 -4.59 -33.55 -5.60
C ILE A 34 -3.35 -33.03 -6.29
N CYS A 35 -2.24 -32.91 -5.54
CA CYS A 35 -1.04 -32.28 -6.07
C CYS A 35 0.22 -33.13 -6.02
N ASN A 36 0.18 -34.36 -5.47
CA ASN A 36 1.33 -35.26 -5.53
C ASN A 36 1.82 -35.47 -6.96
N SER A 37 0.91 -35.59 -7.93
CA SER A 37 1.28 -35.78 -9.34
C SER A 37 2.05 -34.59 -9.94
N ILE A 38 1.79 -33.37 -9.47
CA ILE A 38 2.50 -32.16 -9.93
C ILE A 38 3.81 -31.99 -9.17
N ILE A 39 3.81 -32.21 -7.86
CA ILE A 39 5.00 -32.07 -7.02
C ILE A 39 6.01 -33.18 -7.32
N SER A 40 5.58 -34.41 -7.61
CA SER A 40 6.48 -35.51 -7.97
C SER A 40 7.19 -35.31 -9.32
N GLN A 41 6.60 -34.52 -10.21
CA GLN A 41 7.24 -34.07 -11.46
C GLN A 41 8.19 -32.89 -11.24
N SER A 42 8.32 -32.44 -10.00
CA SER A 42 9.19 -31.33 -9.62
C SER A 42 10.41 -31.84 -8.89
N ASP A 43 11.57 -31.28 -9.21
CA ASP A 43 12.80 -31.54 -8.49
C ASP A 43 12.73 -30.85 -7.11
N ILE A 44 12.17 -31.56 -6.13
CA ILE A 44 12.05 -31.08 -4.75
C ILE A 44 13.28 -31.45 -3.91
N ASN A 45 13.54 -30.63 -2.91
CA ASN A 45 14.56 -30.83 -1.91
C ASN A 45 14.28 -32.13 -1.13
N GLN A 46 15.32 -32.94 -0.92
CA GLN A 46 15.26 -34.24 -0.23
C GLN A 46 14.73 -34.14 1.21
N SER A 47 14.73 -32.94 1.79
CA SER A 47 14.16 -32.67 3.12
C SER A 47 12.62 -32.74 3.13
N TYR A 48 11.96 -32.80 1.98
CA TYR A 48 10.51 -32.86 1.85
C TYR A 48 10.07 -34.16 1.18
N ASP A 49 9.11 -34.85 1.80
CA ASP A 49 8.30 -35.86 1.13
C ASP A 49 7.29 -35.19 0.19
N VAL A 50 6.99 -35.82 -0.95
CA VAL A 50 6.04 -35.29 -1.94
C VAL A 50 4.66 -35.04 -1.33
N SER A 51 4.17 -35.98 -0.51
CA SER A 51 2.85 -35.89 0.12
C SER A 51 2.86 -34.86 1.24
N ASP A 52 3.92 -34.78 2.03
CA ASP A 52 4.13 -33.68 2.98
C ASP A 52 4.07 -32.30 2.31
N ALA A 53 4.86 -32.10 1.24
CA ALA A 53 4.85 -30.86 0.48
C ALA A 53 3.45 -30.55 -0.08
N CYS A 54 2.75 -31.56 -0.60
CA CYS A 54 1.41 -31.36 -1.15
C CYS A 54 0.41 -30.90 -0.10
N ARG A 55 0.40 -31.54 1.07
CA ARG A 55 -0.49 -31.17 2.19
C ARG A 55 -0.21 -29.77 2.70
N ARG A 56 1.07 -29.40 2.84
CA ARG A 56 1.49 -28.05 3.23
C ARG A 56 0.96 -27.01 2.27
N VAL A 57 1.18 -27.19 0.97
CA VAL A 57 0.71 -26.23 -0.05
C VAL A 57 -0.81 -26.13 -0.04
N MET A 58 -1.53 -27.25 -0.15
CA MET A 58 -2.99 -27.23 -0.28
C MET A 58 -3.68 -26.77 1.01
N GLY A 59 -3.19 -27.20 2.17
CA GLY A 59 -3.66 -26.75 3.47
C GLY A 59 -3.42 -25.25 3.68
N TYR A 60 -2.26 -24.75 3.28
CA TYR A 60 -1.93 -23.32 3.36
C TYR A 60 -2.77 -22.47 2.40
N LEU A 61 -3.03 -22.95 1.18
CA LEU A 61 -3.96 -22.28 0.25
C LEU A 61 -5.37 -22.22 0.84
N ARG A 62 -5.87 -23.31 1.45
CA ARG A 62 -7.15 -23.27 2.17
C ARG A 62 -7.14 -22.25 3.30
N HIS A 63 -6.07 -22.19 4.08
CA HIS A 63 -5.93 -21.20 5.14
C HIS A 63 -5.99 -19.76 4.61
N ILE A 64 -5.35 -19.49 3.46
CA ILE A 64 -5.42 -18.19 2.79
C ILE A 64 -6.85 -17.88 2.36
N ALA A 65 -7.53 -18.82 1.70
CA ALA A 65 -8.90 -18.66 1.23
C ALA A 65 -9.88 -18.34 2.38
N GLN A 66 -9.76 -19.04 3.51
CA GLN A 66 -10.60 -18.82 4.69
C GLN A 66 -10.41 -17.44 5.33
N ASN A 67 -9.22 -16.83 5.19
CA ASN A 67 -8.96 -15.47 5.70
C ASN A 67 -9.51 -14.37 4.78
N GLY A 68 -9.99 -14.72 3.57
CA GLY A 68 -10.54 -13.77 2.60
C GLY A 68 -9.48 -12.82 2.00
N SER A 69 -9.94 -11.80 1.28
CA SER A 69 -9.06 -10.80 0.65
C SER A 69 -8.59 -9.77 1.68
N SER A 70 -7.40 -9.98 2.25
CA SER A 70 -6.75 -9.06 3.18
C SER A 70 -5.30 -8.79 2.78
N LYS A 71 -4.68 -7.71 3.28
CA LYS A 71 -3.24 -7.45 3.08
C LYS A 71 -2.37 -8.62 3.56
N ASP A 72 -2.79 -9.27 4.65
CA ASP A 72 -2.12 -10.45 5.18
C ASP A 72 -2.24 -11.65 4.22
N SER A 73 -3.42 -11.86 3.62
CA SER A 73 -3.62 -12.90 2.60
C SER A 73 -2.74 -12.68 1.37
N VAL A 74 -2.56 -11.42 0.93
CA VAL A 74 -1.61 -11.09 -0.16
C VAL A 74 -0.18 -11.49 0.23
N ASN A 75 0.25 -11.14 1.44
CA ASN A 75 1.58 -11.49 1.93
C ASN A 75 1.77 -13.01 2.08
N LYS A 76 0.74 -13.75 2.50
CA LYS A 76 0.76 -15.22 2.53
C LYS A 76 0.88 -15.82 1.12
N CYS A 77 0.22 -15.27 0.11
CA CYS A 77 0.42 -15.68 -1.29
C CYS A 77 1.88 -15.47 -1.75
N LYS A 78 2.44 -14.29 -1.46
CA LYS A 78 3.85 -13.95 -1.79
C LYS A 78 4.83 -14.86 -1.05
N TYR A 79 4.56 -15.15 0.22
CA TYR A 79 5.34 -16.07 1.03
C TYR A 79 5.31 -17.51 0.49
N LEU A 80 4.14 -18.02 0.08
CA LEU A 80 4.04 -19.36 -0.49
C LEU A 80 4.92 -19.49 -1.74
N TYR A 81 4.92 -18.49 -2.63
CA TYR A 81 5.81 -18.45 -3.79
C TYR A 81 7.29 -18.45 -3.38
N TYR A 82 7.67 -17.63 -2.40
CA TYR A 82 9.03 -17.62 -1.85
C TYR A 82 9.45 -18.99 -1.28
N TRP A 83 8.58 -19.62 -0.49
CA TRP A 83 8.83 -20.93 0.12
C TRP A 83 9.00 -22.03 -0.93
N LEU A 84 8.15 -22.03 -1.96
CA LEU A 84 8.30 -22.96 -3.09
C LEU A 84 9.69 -22.85 -3.72
N TYR A 85 10.18 -21.62 -3.92
CA TYR A 85 11.48 -21.37 -4.52
C TYR A 85 12.67 -21.77 -3.64
N TYR A 86 12.68 -21.32 -2.38
CA TYR A 86 13.87 -21.40 -1.54
C TYR A 86 13.95 -22.66 -0.67
N ASP A 87 12.80 -23.14 -0.19
CA ASP A 87 12.70 -24.26 0.72
C ASP A 87 12.37 -25.55 -0.05
N LEU A 88 11.30 -25.55 -0.87
CA LEU A 88 10.79 -26.76 -1.48
C LEU A 88 11.62 -27.23 -2.68
N LEU A 89 11.97 -26.37 -3.64
CA LEU A 89 12.66 -26.78 -4.87
C LEU A 89 14.16 -26.97 -4.65
N ALA A 90 14.73 -28.03 -5.23
CA ALA A 90 16.15 -28.38 -5.09
C ALA A 90 17.07 -27.48 -5.92
N TYR A 91 16.62 -27.04 -7.10
CA TYR A 91 17.45 -26.29 -8.06
C TYR A 91 16.90 -24.88 -8.32
N ARG A 92 17.79 -23.89 -8.26
CA ARG A 92 17.46 -22.45 -8.14
C ARG A 92 17.84 -21.60 -9.36
N THR A 93 17.90 -22.16 -10.57
CA THR A 93 18.48 -21.38 -11.71
C THR A 93 17.47 -20.85 -12.73
N HIS A 94 16.21 -21.28 -12.70
CA HIS A 94 15.21 -20.82 -13.66
C HIS A 94 13.98 -20.23 -12.99
N HIS A 95 13.91 -18.91 -12.91
CA HIS A 95 12.77 -18.17 -12.34
C HIS A 95 11.40 -18.54 -12.93
N SER A 96 11.35 -18.99 -14.18
CA SER A 96 10.09 -19.37 -14.85
C SER A 96 9.46 -20.65 -14.29
N TYR A 97 10.28 -21.58 -13.79
CA TYR A 97 9.80 -22.88 -13.34
C TYR A 97 9.01 -22.81 -12.01
N PRO A 98 9.52 -22.17 -10.94
CA PRO A 98 8.79 -21.93 -9.69
C PRO A 98 7.46 -21.21 -9.91
N LEU A 99 7.42 -20.21 -10.81
CA LEU A 99 6.19 -19.51 -11.14
C LEU A 99 5.18 -20.41 -11.87
N LYS A 100 5.65 -21.27 -12.78
CA LYS A 100 4.82 -22.26 -13.47
C LYS A 100 4.24 -23.28 -12.48
N LEU A 101 5.05 -23.78 -11.54
CA LEU A 101 4.59 -24.67 -10.49
C LEU A 101 3.54 -23.98 -9.61
N TYR A 102 3.81 -22.76 -9.15
CA TYR A 102 2.87 -21.97 -8.35
C TYR A 102 1.51 -21.79 -9.06
N LYS A 103 1.51 -21.39 -10.33
CA LYS A 103 0.29 -21.24 -11.14
C LYS A 103 -0.50 -22.55 -11.26
N LYS A 104 0.19 -23.67 -11.51
CA LYS A 104 -0.44 -25.01 -11.57
C LYS A 104 -1.08 -25.42 -10.23
N LEU A 105 -0.42 -25.13 -9.11
CA LEU A 105 -0.95 -25.43 -7.78
C LEU A 105 -2.22 -24.61 -7.48
N LEU A 106 -2.26 -23.34 -7.89
CA LEU A 106 -3.48 -22.51 -7.79
C LEU A 106 -4.62 -23.03 -8.66
N GLU A 107 -4.31 -23.52 -9.87
CA GLU A 107 -5.29 -24.10 -10.78
C GLU A 107 -5.90 -25.39 -10.22
N LEU A 108 -5.08 -26.28 -9.66
CA LEU A 108 -5.56 -27.49 -9.00
C LEU A 108 -6.49 -27.16 -7.83
N TYR A 109 -6.17 -26.14 -7.03
CA TYR A 109 -6.97 -25.75 -5.88
C TYR A 109 -8.40 -25.33 -6.27
N LYS A 110 -8.63 -24.85 -7.50
CA LYS A 110 -9.97 -24.50 -8.02
C LYS A 110 -10.99 -25.64 -7.87
N GLN A 111 -10.54 -26.90 -7.84
CA GLN A 111 -11.41 -28.07 -7.64
C GLN A 111 -12.16 -28.06 -6.29
N PHE A 112 -11.69 -27.29 -5.31
CA PHE A 112 -12.34 -27.17 -4.00
C PHE A 112 -13.44 -26.12 -3.93
N ASP A 113 -13.30 -25.03 -4.67
CA ASP A 113 -14.12 -23.82 -4.46
C ASP A 113 -14.86 -23.39 -5.74
N ASN A 114 -14.70 -24.12 -6.86
CA ASN A 114 -15.21 -23.79 -8.21
C ASN A 114 -14.79 -22.41 -8.77
N TYR A 115 -14.19 -21.55 -7.96
CA TYR A 115 -13.68 -20.23 -8.29
C TYR A 115 -12.14 -20.20 -8.27
N PRO A 116 -11.50 -19.31 -9.06
CA PRO A 116 -10.06 -19.09 -8.97
C PRO A 116 -9.65 -18.68 -7.55
N HIS A 117 -8.59 -19.31 -7.02
CA HIS A 117 -8.04 -18.94 -5.71
C HIS A 117 -7.63 -17.46 -5.68
N LEU A 118 -7.82 -16.75 -4.55
CA LEU A 118 -7.55 -15.31 -4.45
C LEU A 118 -6.12 -14.92 -4.83
N CYS A 119 -5.15 -15.82 -4.62
CA CYS A 119 -3.76 -15.58 -4.99
C CYS A 119 -3.57 -15.35 -6.50
N ASN A 120 -4.51 -15.79 -7.35
CA ASN A 120 -4.50 -15.52 -8.79
C ASN A 120 -4.50 -14.01 -9.09
N ASN A 121 -5.15 -13.20 -8.26
CA ASN A 121 -5.22 -11.75 -8.43
C ASN A 121 -3.85 -11.06 -8.28
N TYR A 122 -2.90 -11.72 -7.59
CA TYR A 122 -1.60 -11.16 -7.24
C TYR A 122 -0.45 -11.79 -8.03
N VAL A 123 -0.73 -12.65 -9.01
CA VAL A 123 0.29 -13.36 -9.80
C VAL A 123 1.25 -12.39 -10.50
N LYS A 124 0.75 -11.27 -11.04
CA LYS A 124 1.60 -10.25 -11.68
C LYS A 124 2.55 -9.57 -10.67
N GLU A 125 2.08 -9.28 -9.46
CA GLU A 125 2.94 -8.74 -8.39
C GLU A 125 3.98 -9.77 -7.95
N ILE A 126 3.58 -11.05 -7.82
CA ILE A 126 4.45 -12.16 -7.44
C ILE A 126 5.56 -12.38 -8.47
N GLU A 127 5.23 -12.30 -9.76
CA GLU A 127 6.19 -12.42 -10.86
C GLU A 127 7.29 -11.33 -10.81
N ASN A 128 6.97 -10.15 -10.28
CA ASN A 128 7.90 -9.04 -10.13
C ASN A 128 8.80 -9.15 -8.87
N ILE A 129 8.56 -10.13 -7.98
CA ILE A 129 9.39 -10.32 -6.79
C ILE A 129 10.78 -10.76 -7.20
N LYS A 130 11.80 -9.96 -6.87
CA LYS A 130 13.19 -10.39 -6.97
C LYS A 130 13.50 -11.31 -5.80
N LEU A 131 13.42 -12.61 -6.03
CA LEU A 131 13.60 -13.65 -5.01
C LEU A 131 14.94 -13.51 -4.25
N VAL A 132 16.01 -13.05 -4.89
CA VAL A 132 17.29 -12.77 -4.20
C VAL A 132 17.14 -11.70 -3.13
N ASN A 133 16.41 -10.62 -3.40
CA ASN A 133 16.15 -9.55 -2.43
C ASN A 133 15.19 -10.01 -1.34
N ALA A 134 14.17 -10.80 -1.69
CA ALA A 134 13.31 -11.45 -0.71
C ALA A 134 14.11 -12.30 0.28
N TYR A 135 15.06 -13.11 -0.20
CA TYR A 135 15.92 -13.93 0.66
C TYR A 135 16.78 -13.10 1.62
N LYS A 136 17.40 -12.03 1.14
CA LYS A 136 18.16 -11.09 1.98
C LYS A 136 17.30 -10.52 3.11
N LEU A 137 16.09 -10.08 2.79
CA LEU A 137 15.16 -9.53 3.77
C LEU A 137 14.67 -10.60 4.76
N VAL A 138 14.36 -11.80 4.28
CA VAL A 138 13.99 -12.94 5.15
C VAL A 138 15.15 -13.28 6.10
N GLN A 139 16.38 -13.29 5.62
CA GLN A 139 17.58 -13.51 6.44
C GLN A 139 17.73 -12.42 7.52
N LEU A 140 17.54 -11.15 7.15
CA LEU A 140 17.62 -10.02 8.07
C LEU A 140 16.57 -10.11 9.18
N TYR A 141 15.29 -10.31 8.81
CA TYR A 141 14.20 -10.45 9.78
C TYR A 141 14.33 -11.70 10.65
N SER A 142 14.79 -12.81 10.09
CA SER A 142 15.02 -14.04 10.86
C SER A 142 16.17 -13.87 11.86
N THR A 143 17.24 -13.19 11.45
CA THR A 143 18.36 -12.86 12.35
C THR A 143 17.89 -12.03 13.53
N PHE A 144 17.02 -11.04 13.27
CA PHE A 144 16.44 -10.21 14.33
C PHE A 144 15.55 -11.00 15.31
N ARG A 145 14.83 -12.01 14.83
CA ARG A 145 13.92 -12.84 15.66
C ARG A 145 14.64 -13.96 16.43
N ASN A 146 15.77 -14.44 15.94
CA ASN A 146 16.44 -15.65 16.42
C ASN A 146 17.46 -15.41 17.55
N ASP A 147 17.24 -14.46 18.47
CA ASP A 147 18.13 -14.33 19.63
C ASP A 147 17.85 -15.46 20.65
N PRO A 148 18.76 -16.42 20.86
CA PRO A 148 18.53 -17.55 21.74
C PRO A 148 18.51 -17.18 23.23
N SER A 149 18.96 -15.97 23.59
CA SER A 149 19.24 -15.63 24.99
C SER A 149 18.03 -15.20 25.80
N THR A 150 16.92 -14.76 25.19
CA THR A 150 15.79 -14.17 25.94
C THR A 150 14.51 -14.03 25.12
N SER A 151 13.39 -13.99 25.85
CA SER A 151 12.06 -13.59 25.36
C SER A 151 12.11 -12.33 24.49
N SER A 152 11.89 -12.53 23.18
CA SER A 152 11.39 -11.55 22.20
C SER A 152 12.20 -10.28 21.91
N LYS A 153 13.45 -10.12 22.39
CA LYS A 153 14.32 -8.97 22.08
C LYS A 153 15.65 -9.38 21.44
N CYS A 154 16.13 -8.55 20.52
CA CYS A 154 17.41 -8.70 19.81
C CYS A 154 18.50 -7.91 20.55
N TYR A 155 19.33 -8.57 21.36
CA TYR A 155 20.40 -7.91 22.15
C TYR A 155 21.67 -7.69 21.32
N CYS A 156 22.78 -7.26 21.94
CA CYS A 156 23.96 -6.76 21.22
C CYS A 156 24.56 -7.72 20.17
N VAL A 157 24.57 -9.03 20.41
CA VAL A 157 25.08 -10.01 19.42
C VAL A 157 24.14 -10.07 18.21
N CYS A 158 22.84 -10.10 18.44
CA CYS A 158 21.83 -10.06 17.39
C CYS A 158 21.85 -8.71 16.65
N ALA A 159 21.94 -7.59 17.38
CA ALA A 159 21.94 -6.23 16.84
C ALA A 159 23.15 -5.99 15.94
N LYS A 160 24.34 -6.45 16.34
CA LYS A 160 25.56 -6.40 15.51
C LYS A 160 25.35 -7.11 14.16
N LYS A 161 24.84 -8.35 14.20
CA LYS A 161 24.57 -9.12 12.97
C LYS A 161 23.53 -8.44 12.08
N CYS A 162 22.46 -7.90 12.69
CA CYS A 162 21.44 -7.15 11.96
C CYS A 162 22.01 -5.89 11.31
N TYR A 163 22.86 -5.15 12.02
CA TYR A 163 23.53 -3.95 11.50
C TYR A 163 24.45 -4.27 10.31
N GLU A 164 25.26 -5.33 10.42
CA GLU A 164 26.16 -5.77 9.34
C GLU A 164 25.37 -6.18 8.07
N LEU A 165 24.31 -6.99 8.23
CA LEU A 165 23.43 -7.38 7.13
C LEU A 165 22.72 -6.17 6.52
N TYR A 166 22.20 -5.28 7.36
CA TYR A 166 21.51 -4.06 6.91
C TYR A 166 22.44 -3.18 6.06
N LYS A 167 23.66 -2.92 6.52
CA LYS A 167 24.64 -2.09 5.79
C LYS A 167 24.98 -2.68 4.42
N MET A 168 25.11 -4.00 4.33
CA MET A 168 25.34 -4.69 3.06
C MET A 168 24.16 -4.48 2.10
N PHE A 169 22.93 -4.70 2.59
CA PHE A 169 21.72 -4.60 1.77
C PHE A 169 21.33 -3.15 1.43
N ALA A 170 21.71 -2.19 2.27
CA ALA A 170 21.63 -0.76 1.98
C ALA A 170 22.45 -0.39 0.74
N GLY A 171 23.68 -0.92 0.64
CA GLY A 171 24.51 -0.76 -0.56
C GLY A 171 23.80 -1.31 -1.82
N ASP A 172 23.18 -2.48 -1.72
CA ASP A 172 22.41 -3.06 -2.83
C ASP A 172 21.18 -2.21 -3.22
N CYS A 173 20.46 -1.68 -2.23
CA CYS A 173 19.33 -0.77 -2.44
C CYS A 173 19.74 0.43 -3.31
N HIS A 174 20.87 1.08 -3.00
CA HIS A 174 21.36 2.22 -3.77
C HIS A 174 21.78 1.86 -5.21
N ASN A 175 22.21 0.62 -5.44
CA ASN A 175 22.72 0.17 -6.74
C ASN A 175 21.65 -0.44 -7.65
N THR A 176 20.62 -1.10 -7.10
CA THR A 176 19.75 -2.04 -7.85
C THR A 176 18.43 -1.44 -8.36
N LYS A 177 18.16 -0.15 -8.12
CA LYS A 177 16.89 0.55 -8.43
C LYS A 177 15.62 -0.16 -7.91
N ASP A 178 15.77 -1.12 -7.00
CA ASP A 178 14.65 -1.83 -6.38
C ASP A 178 14.14 -1.00 -5.19
N GLU A 179 13.19 -0.10 -5.45
CA GLU A 179 12.61 0.75 -4.42
C GLU A 179 11.94 -0.06 -3.31
N ASP A 180 11.36 -1.22 -3.62
CA ASP A 180 10.72 -2.08 -2.63
C ASP A 180 11.73 -2.67 -1.64
N LEU A 181 12.95 -3.00 -2.09
CA LEU A 181 14.03 -3.41 -1.20
C LEU A 181 14.38 -2.26 -0.23
N CYS A 182 14.57 -1.06 -0.76
CA CYS A 182 14.88 0.12 0.04
C CYS A 182 13.77 0.42 1.07
N TYR A 183 12.51 0.39 0.65
CA TYR A 183 11.37 0.63 1.54
C TYR A 183 11.20 -0.45 2.61
N GLU A 184 11.53 -1.70 2.30
CA GLU A 184 11.48 -2.76 3.31
C GLU A 184 12.65 -2.66 4.30
N LEU A 185 13.83 -2.22 3.86
CA LEU A 185 14.93 -1.87 4.78
C LEU A 185 14.54 -0.71 5.71
N GLU A 186 13.81 0.31 5.22
CA GLU A 186 13.26 1.36 6.09
C GLU A 186 12.25 0.83 7.11
N ASN A 187 11.41 -0.13 6.72
CA ASN A 187 10.51 -0.81 7.65
C ASN A 187 11.31 -1.57 8.72
N PHE A 188 12.38 -2.27 8.33
CA PHE A 188 13.25 -2.97 9.27
C PHE A 188 13.96 -2.00 10.22
N LYS A 189 14.47 -0.86 9.72
CA LYS A 189 15.08 0.19 10.54
C LYS A 189 14.16 0.63 11.68
N TYR A 190 12.88 0.86 11.40
CA TYR A 190 11.91 1.21 12.45
C TYR A 190 11.78 0.13 13.54
N ILE A 191 11.87 -1.15 13.18
CA ILE A 191 11.81 -2.27 14.13
C ILE A 191 13.10 -2.35 14.96
N TYR A 192 14.25 -2.26 14.29
CA TYR A 192 15.56 -2.28 14.92
C TYR A 192 15.74 -1.11 15.90
N ASP A 193 15.47 0.12 15.47
CA ASP A 193 15.67 1.33 16.28
C ASP A 193 14.82 1.26 17.56
N ARG A 194 13.55 0.82 17.45
CA ARG A 194 12.68 0.64 18.63
C ARG A 194 13.19 -0.44 19.58
N ASN A 195 13.77 -1.52 19.06
CA ASN A 195 14.38 -2.54 19.89
C ASN A 195 15.62 -2.00 20.61
N MET A 196 16.47 -1.25 19.92
CA MET A 196 17.68 -0.65 20.49
C MET A 196 17.39 0.43 21.53
N LEU A 197 16.29 1.17 21.42
CA LEU A 197 15.81 2.05 22.49
C LEU A 197 15.54 1.29 23.80
N SER A 198 15.12 0.02 23.72
CA SER A 198 14.91 -0.81 24.90
C SER A 198 16.16 -1.55 25.36
N VAL A 199 17.06 -1.93 24.45
CA VAL A 199 18.28 -2.70 24.77
C VAL A 199 19.39 -1.79 25.30
N GLY A 200 19.47 -0.55 24.81
CA GLY A 200 20.51 0.40 25.17
C GLY A 200 21.75 0.30 24.27
N LEU A 201 22.90 0.71 24.80
CA LEU A 201 24.15 0.79 24.07
C LEU A 201 24.79 -0.58 23.85
N CYS A 202 25.30 -0.79 22.63
CA CYS A 202 26.12 -1.93 22.26
C CYS A 202 27.40 -1.41 21.60
N ASN A 203 28.56 -2.00 21.90
CA ASN A 203 29.85 -1.50 21.39
C ASN A 203 29.95 -1.55 19.86
N ASP A 204 29.34 -2.56 19.24
CA ASP A 204 29.48 -2.85 17.80
C ASP A 204 28.18 -2.65 17.01
N ALA A 205 27.16 -2.02 17.61
CA ALA A 205 25.86 -1.84 16.96
C ALA A 205 25.28 -0.47 17.35
N PRO A 206 24.90 0.38 16.37
CA PRO A 206 24.37 1.69 16.67
C PRO A 206 22.96 1.59 17.27
N ILE A 207 22.54 2.60 18.02
CA ILE A 207 21.15 2.70 18.53
C ILE A 207 20.18 2.89 17.36
N THR A 208 20.60 3.56 16.30
CA THR A 208 19.79 3.82 15.11
C THR A 208 20.54 3.45 13.84
N LEU A 209 19.87 2.76 12.91
CA LEU A 209 20.43 2.50 11.58
C LEU A 209 20.44 3.77 10.72
N ASP A 210 21.29 3.87 9.71
CA ASP A 210 21.20 4.96 8.74
C ASP A 210 19.98 4.76 7.83
N SER A 211 19.35 5.85 7.38
CA SER A 211 18.26 5.74 6.40
C SER A 211 18.84 5.45 5.02
N VAL A 212 18.22 4.49 4.31
CA VAL A 212 18.53 4.16 2.90
C VAL A 212 17.74 5.01 1.93
N LYS A 213 16.78 5.80 2.41
CA LYS A 213 16.17 6.83 1.57
C LYS A 213 17.18 7.95 1.36
N PRO A 214 17.36 8.43 0.12
CA PRO A 214 17.97 9.73 -0.05
C PRO A 214 17.20 10.72 0.81
N ASN A 215 17.91 11.65 1.43
CA ASN A 215 17.32 12.83 2.06
C ASN A 215 16.60 13.65 0.99
N VAL A 216 15.48 13.17 0.47
CA VAL A 216 14.48 14.02 -0.14
C VAL A 216 13.95 14.76 1.07
N PRO A 217 14.22 16.06 1.22
CA PRO A 217 13.60 16.80 2.30
C PRO A 217 12.10 16.69 2.05
N ARG A 218 11.44 15.77 2.76
CA ARG A 218 10.00 15.82 2.98
C ARG A 218 9.79 16.95 3.98
N SER A 219 10.22 18.14 3.58
CA SER A 219 10.06 19.34 4.36
C SER A 219 8.56 19.57 4.41
N PRO A 220 7.95 19.62 5.61
CA PRO A 220 6.52 19.84 5.77
C PRO A 220 6.09 21.19 5.16
N ILE A 221 7.05 22.04 4.77
CA ILE A 221 6.85 23.35 4.16
C ILE A 221 6.68 23.27 2.64
N VAL A 222 7.31 22.30 1.96
CA VAL A 222 7.32 22.26 0.48
C VAL A 222 5.92 22.03 -0.07
N PHE A 223 5.14 21.11 0.52
CA PHE A 223 3.79 20.82 0.06
C PHE A 223 2.82 22.02 0.22
N PRO A 224 2.73 22.69 1.40
CA PRO A 224 1.99 23.94 1.55
C PRO A 224 2.45 25.04 0.59
N LEU A 225 3.76 25.18 0.35
CA LEU A 225 4.32 26.22 -0.52
C LEU A 225 3.90 26.00 -1.99
N MET A 226 3.98 24.76 -2.47
CA MET A 226 3.57 24.41 -3.84
C MET A 226 2.06 24.60 -4.06
N LEU A 227 1.25 24.23 -3.07
CA LEU A 227 -0.20 24.49 -3.10
C LEU A 227 -0.49 26.00 -3.10
N ALA A 228 0.17 26.77 -2.25
CA ALA A 228 0.00 28.22 -2.21
C ALA A 228 0.36 28.86 -3.56
N LEU A 229 1.48 28.48 -4.17
CA LEU A 229 1.91 28.99 -5.48
C LEU A 229 0.92 28.61 -6.60
N ALA A 230 0.40 27.39 -6.60
CA ALA A 230 -0.62 26.94 -7.55
C ALA A 230 -1.91 27.75 -7.40
N MET A 231 -2.37 27.98 -6.17
CA MET A 231 -3.56 28.78 -5.88
C MET A 231 -3.38 30.24 -6.33
N HIS A 232 -2.23 30.87 -6.05
CA HIS A 232 -1.94 32.24 -6.52
C HIS A 232 -1.92 32.32 -8.04
N SER A 233 -1.35 31.32 -8.72
CA SER A 233 -1.29 31.26 -10.18
C SER A 233 -2.68 31.11 -10.80
N LEU A 234 -3.53 30.24 -10.22
CA LEU A 234 -4.93 30.08 -10.64
C LEU A 234 -5.73 31.37 -10.45
N LEU A 235 -5.58 32.05 -9.31
CA LEU A 235 -6.22 33.34 -9.04
C LEU A 235 -5.76 34.42 -10.03
N PHE A 236 -4.48 34.46 -10.39
CA PHE A 236 -3.96 35.40 -11.37
C PHE A 236 -4.55 35.16 -12.78
N ILE A 237 -4.66 33.90 -13.20
CA ILE A 237 -5.30 33.52 -14.45
C ILE A 237 -6.78 33.91 -14.41
N LEU A 238 -7.51 33.55 -13.35
CA LEU A 238 -8.92 33.93 -13.21
C LEU A 238 -9.08 35.46 -13.21
N TYR A 239 -8.25 36.21 -12.50
CA TYR A 239 -8.31 37.68 -12.52
C TYR A 239 -8.10 38.26 -13.92
N LYS A 240 -7.14 37.74 -14.68
CA LYS A 240 -6.83 38.20 -16.04
C LYS A 240 -7.91 37.82 -17.06
N PHE A 241 -8.54 36.66 -16.90
CA PHE A 241 -9.51 36.11 -17.86
C PHE A 241 -10.98 36.23 -17.42
N THR A 242 -11.28 36.73 -16.22
CA THR A 242 -12.65 37.07 -15.79
C THR A 242 -12.99 38.48 -16.29
N PRO A 243 -13.99 38.67 -17.16
CA PRO A 243 -14.27 39.96 -17.79
C PRO A 243 -15.06 40.88 -16.84
N ILE A 244 -14.51 41.21 -15.67
CA ILE A 244 -15.11 42.20 -14.74
C ILE A 244 -15.14 43.60 -15.39
N ALA A 245 -14.23 43.88 -16.33
CA ALA A 245 -14.26 45.09 -17.15
C ALA A 245 -15.55 45.20 -18.01
N SER A 246 -16.16 44.07 -18.39
CA SER A 246 -17.39 44.06 -19.19
C SER A 246 -18.65 44.37 -18.36
N SER A 247 -18.68 43.97 -17.08
CA SER A 247 -19.80 44.24 -16.17
C SER A 247 -19.81 45.69 -15.69
N LEU A 248 -18.63 46.30 -15.54
CA LEU A 248 -18.48 47.72 -15.21
C LEU A 248 -18.92 48.65 -16.37
N LYS A 249 -18.69 48.26 -17.63
CA LYS A 249 -19.24 49.00 -18.80
C LYS A 249 -20.78 48.95 -18.82
N ARG A 250 -21.42 47.81 -18.51
CA ARG A 250 -22.89 47.73 -18.40
C ARG A 250 -23.46 48.58 -17.26
N ARG A 251 -22.78 48.65 -16.11
CA ARG A 251 -23.20 49.51 -14.98
C ARG A 251 -23.12 51.02 -15.31
N LYS A 252 -22.11 51.46 -16.07
CA LYS A 252 -22.02 52.87 -16.49
C LYS A 252 -23.11 53.27 -17.50
N LEU A 253 -23.51 52.38 -18.42
CA LEU A 253 -24.65 52.66 -19.33
C LEU A 253 -25.99 52.76 -18.58
N ARG A 254 -26.24 51.91 -17.57
CA ARG A 254 -27.49 51.97 -16.78
C ARG A 254 -27.60 53.23 -15.90
N LYS A 255 -26.49 53.75 -15.36
CA LYS A 255 -26.51 54.99 -14.55
C LYS A 255 -26.80 56.25 -15.38
N LYS A 256 -26.46 56.28 -16.67
CA LYS A 256 -26.72 57.45 -17.53
C LYS A 256 -28.21 57.64 -17.87
N ILE A 257 -29.01 56.58 -17.77
CA ILE A 257 -30.46 56.61 -17.99
C ILE A 257 -31.20 57.16 -16.75
N ASN A 258 -30.66 57.01 -15.53
CA ASN A 258 -31.35 57.41 -14.29
C ASN A 258 -31.16 58.88 -13.87
N TYR A 259 -30.15 59.60 -14.34
CA TYR A 259 -29.94 61.01 -13.97
C TYR A 259 -30.89 62.00 -14.68
N GLY A 260 -31.75 61.54 -15.59
CA GLY A 260 -32.75 62.39 -16.27
C GLY A 260 -34.08 62.54 -15.52
N ASN A 261 -34.33 61.74 -14.47
CA ASN A 261 -35.67 61.57 -13.89
C ASN A 261 -35.81 62.05 -12.44
N GLU A 262 -34.82 62.71 -11.85
CA GLU A 262 -34.76 63.01 -10.40
C GLU A 262 -34.73 64.53 -10.12
N TYR A 263 -35.69 65.29 -10.68
CA TYR A 263 -36.00 66.69 -10.30
C TYR A 263 -37.44 66.86 -9.78
N MET A 264 -38.13 65.78 -9.44
CA MET A 264 -39.45 65.81 -8.84
C MET A 264 -39.42 65.02 -7.54
N GLU A 265 -40.01 65.59 -6.49
CA GLU A 265 -40.32 64.99 -5.19
C GLU A 265 -39.20 64.99 -4.14
N GLN A 266 -38.99 66.16 -3.54
CA GLN A 266 -38.28 66.32 -2.27
C GLN A 266 -39.24 66.92 -1.23
N HIS A 267 -40.24 66.16 -0.79
CA HIS A 267 -41.01 66.43 0.44
C HIS A 267 -41.24 65.12 1.19
N GLU A 268 -40.68 65.08 2.41
CA GLU A 268 -41.29 64.71 3.69
C GLU A 268 -40.44 63.80 4.60
N HIS A 269 -40.47 64.19 5.88
CA HIS A 269 -39.52 63.88 6.94
C HIS A 269 -39.97 62.69 7.83
N SER A 270 -38.97 61.95 8.34
CA SER A 270 -38.85 61.30 9.68
C SER A 270 -40.04 60.55 10.33
N HIS A 271 -39.85 59.25 10.66
CA HIS A 271 -39.76 58.70 12.04
C HIS A 271 -39.71 57.16 12.04
N ILE A 272 -39.13 56.58 13.10
CA ILE A 272 -38.79 55.16 13.34
C ILE A 272 -39.78 54.58 14.40
N PRO A 273 -39.68 53.31 14.89
CA PRO A 273 -39.94 51.98 14.30
C PRO A 273 -41.11 51.23 15.01
N SER A 274 -41.57 50.09 14.47
CA SER A 274 -41.73 48.83 15.25
C SER A 274 -42.22 47.64 14.43
N THR A 275 -41.49 46.52 14.61
CA THR A 275 -41.87 45.09 14.54
C THR A 275 -43.17 44.65 13.85
N SER A 276 -43.06 43.83 12.81
CA SER A 276 -43.40 42.38 12.82
C SER A 276 -43.69 41.81 11.41
N ASN A 277 -43.08 40.66 11.15
CA ASN A 277 -43.45 39.53 10.29
C ASN A 277 -44.42 39.73 9.09
N MET A 278 -43.84 39.49 7.90
CA MET A 278 -44.29 38.49 6.90
C MET A 278 -45.61 38.76 6.15
N ALA A 279 -45.49 39.31 4.94
CA ALA A 279 -46.33 38.94 3.78
C ALA A 279 -45.62 39.30 2.47
N SER A 280 -45.24 38.28 1.72
CA SER A 280 -44.71 38.38 0.36
C SER A 280 -45.86 38.53 -0.64
N THR A 281 -45.81 39.55 -1.50
CA THR A 281 -46.59 39.58 -2.74
C THR A 281 -45.70 40.03 -3.89
N ILE A 282 -45.28 39.07 -4.71
CA ILE A 282 -44.59 39.27 -5.98
C ILE A 282 -45.66 39.55 -7.05
N PRO A 283 -45.45 40.52 -7.96
CA PRO A 283 -46.06 40.48 -9.28
C PRO A 283 -45.04 40.04 -10.33
N TYR A 284 -45.30 38.84 -10.86
CA TYR A 284 -44.73 38.28 -12.07
C TYR A 284 -45.23 39.03 -13.30
N TYR A 285 -44.35 39.22 -14.28
CA TYR A 285 -44.69 39.16 -15.71
C TYR A 285 -43.51 38.51 -16.45
N LEU A 286 -43.64 37.25 -16.90
CA LEU A 286 -44.18 36.81 -18.22
C LEU A 286 -43.16 37.14 -19.32
N LEU A 287 -42.63 36.25 -20.16
CA LEU A 287 -43.01 35.00 -20.84
C LEU A 287 -41.69 34.47 -21.48
N SER A 288 -41.43 33.24 -21.89
CA SER A 288 -42.24 32.13 -22.42
C SER A 288 -41.32 30.94 -22.70
N TYR A 289 -41.84 29.71 -22.45
CA TYR A 289 -41.75 28.44 -23.21
C TYR A 289 -40.38 27.93 -23.74
N SER A 290 -40.01 26.64 -23.72
CA SER A 290 -40.68 25.33 -23.50
C SER A 290 -39.58 24.25 -23.35
N TYR A 291 -39.62 23.35 -22.35
CA TYR A 291 -40.18 21.96 -22.37
C TYR A 291 -39.45 21.00 -23.34
N ASN A 292 -38.97 19.78 -23.04
CA ASN A 292 -38.82 18.94 -21.85
C ASN A 292 -37.93 17.73 -22.22
N GLN A 293 -37.30 17.08 -21.23
CA GLN A 293 -37.10 15.62 -21.15
C GLN A 293 -37.41 15.26 -19.68
N ASP A 294 -38.16 14.21 -19.35
CA ASP A 294 -37.77 12.83 -19.60
C ASP A 294 -38.94 11.88 -19.85
N THR A 295 -38.67 10.89 -20.70
CA THR A 295 -38.85 9.47 -20.36
C THR A 295 -37.56 8.75 -20.72
#